data_AF-W9RR71-F1
#
_entry.id   AF-W9RR71-F1
#
_cell.length_a   1.000
_cell.length_b   1.000
_cell.length_c   1.000
_cell.angle_alpha   90.00
_cell.angle_beta   90.00
_cell.angle_gamma   90.00
#
_symmetry.space_group_name_H-M   'P 1'
#
loop_
_entity.id
_entity.type
_entity.pdbx_description
1 polymer ?
#
loop_
_entity_poly.entity_id
_entity_poly.type
_entity_poly.pdbx_seq_one_letter_code
_entity_poly.pdbx_strand_id
1 'polypeptide(L)'
;MAETATESSSGEDLSVSPASESKKKERNERQTLASMAEDLQRNVISSTDSAIRSARSLHHNSSAHFRNLQEFVANAKSHYKTYEDTFFNTVKGPRRFLFRHTLGRLRSEEAQFVKAEKNVKELSLSVDVMKNESRKLLERAALAEKDMKYGHTELMKAGNQIQHLAKSVYKVEAQAADLVDGLRETPGREALKLRAEVASVLSHLKKQRVELDKRIMQISDLGVPV
;
A
#
# COMPACT_ATOMS: atom_id res chain seq x y z
N MET A 1 14.82 44.19 86.04
CA MET A 1 14.28 45.49 86.48
C MET A 1 12.98 45.71 85.72
N ALA A 2 11.84 45.84 86.42
CA ALA A 2 10.45 46.13 85.97
C ALA A 2 9.87 45.22 84.85
N GLU A 3 8.70 44.55 84.95
CA GLU A 3 7.31 44.96 85.32
C GLU A 3 6.64 45.85 84.24
N THR A 4 5.36 45.70 83.82
CA THR A 4 4.21 44.82 84.19
C THR A 4 3.06 44.89 83.15
N ALA A 5 2.03 44.02 83.28
CA ALA A 5 0.60 44.19 82.86
C ALA A 5 0.27 44.34 81.34
N THR A 6 -0.52 43.48 80.66
CA THR A 6 -1.93 43.01 80.76
C THR A 6 -3.02 44.03 80.38
N GLU A 7 -3.80 43.75 79.31
CA GLU A 7 -5.28 43.79 79.34
C GLU A 7 -5.94 43.15 78.09
N SER A 8 -7.27 42.92 78.16
CA SER A 8 -8.13 42.18 77.21
C SER A 8 -9.58 42.69 77.34
N SER A 9 -10.39 42.79 76.26
CA SER A 9 -11.88 42.65 76.26
C SER A 9 -12.54 42.84 74.86
N SER A 10 -13.87 42.71 74.76
CA SER A 10 -14.70 42.50 73.54
C SER A 10 -16.12 43.13 73.56
N GLY A 11 -16.72 43.56 72.41
CA GLY A 11 -18.21 43.55 72.13
C GLY A 11 -19.03 44.84 71.72
N GLU A 12 -19.74 44.78 70.55
CA GLU A 12 -21.13 45.22 70.08
C GLU A 12 -21.80 46.68 70.05
N ASP A 13 -22.34 47.10 68.84
CA ASP A 13 -23.57 47.82 68.26
C ASP A 13 -24.33 49.24 68.51
N LEU A 14 -24.60 50.04 67.39
CA LEU A 14 -25.83 50.76 66.76
C LEU A 14 -26.49 52.25 66.88
N SER A 15 -26.69 53.04 65.71
CA SER A 15 -27.94 53.78 65.09
C SER A 15 -28.15 55.34 64.58
N VAL A 16 -28.92 55.66 63.45
CA VAL A 16 -29.89 56.82 62.97
C VAL A 16 -29.58 58.29 62.29
N SER A 17 -30.44 58.94 61.37
CA SER A 17 -30.39 60.39 60.74
C SER A 17 -31.59 61.06 59.81
N PRO A 18 -31.63 62.40 59.32
CA PRO A 18 -32.80 63.26 58.72
C PRO A 18 -32.65 64.32 57.47
N ALA A 19 -33.68 65.17 56.98
CA ALA A 19 -33.69 66.22 55.81
C ALA A 19 -34.89 67.32 55.57
N SER A 20 -34.90 68.38 54.63
CA SER A 20 -36.07 69.35 54.21
C SER A 20 -36.01 70.57 53.10
N GLU A 21 -37.17 71.03 52.46
CA GLU A 21 -37.81 72.37 51.90
C GLU A 21 -37.44 73.40 50.67
N SER A 22 -38.42 74.12 49.96
CA SER A 22 -38.50 75.59 49.42
C SER A 22 -39.36 76.07 48.11
N LYS A 23 -39.85 77.37 47.88
CA LYS A 23 -40.61 77.93 46.63
C LYS A 23 -40.56 79.46 46.13
N LYS A 24 -39.94 79.81 44.96
CA LYS A 24 -40.21 81.02 44.05
C LYS A 24 -39.58 80.92 42.62
N LYS A 25 -39.45 79.71 42.05
CA LYS A 25 -38.32 79.35 41.17
C LYS A 25 -38.56 79.30 39.63
N GLU A 26 -39.81 79.04 39.20
CA GLU A 26 -40.08 78.27 37.96
C GLU A 26 -39.85 78.95 36.58
N ARG A 27 -39.87 80.29 36.46
CA ARG A 27 -39.89 80.93 35.11
C ARG A 27 -38.51 81.08 34.47
N ASN A 28 -37.45 81.21 35.28
CA ASN A 28 -36.07 81.36 34.80
C ASN A 28 -35.49 80.02 34.32
N GLU A 29 -35.96 78.91 34.91
CA GLU A 29 -35.47 77.55 34.67
C GLU A 29 -35.64 77.11 33.20
N ARG A 30 -36.69 77.56 32.50
CA ARG A 30 -36.98 77.09 31.14
C ARG A 30 -35.99 77.57 30.07
N GLN A 31 -35.41 78.77 30.21
CA GLN A 31 -34.39 79.23 29.26
C GLN A 31 -33.02 78.61 29.54
N THR A 32 -32.67 78.40 30.82
CA THR A 32 -31.43 77.69 31.19
C THR A 32 -31.42 76.22 30.75
N LEU A 33 -32.59 75.55 30.77
CA LEU A 33 -32.69 74.14 30.37
C LEU A 33 -32.39 73.91 28.87
N ALA A 34 -32.69 74.87 28.00
CA ALA A 34 -32.47 74.72 26.56
C ALA A 34 -30.97 74.77 26.19
N SER A 35 -30.23 75.77 26.69
CA SER A 35 -28.78 75.85 26.44
C SER A 35 -28.02 74.71 27.11
N MET A 36 -28.41 74.30 28.33
CA MET A 36 -27.85 73.12 28.99
C MET A 36 -28.05 71.83 28.19
N ALA A 37 -29.13 71.70 27.42
CA ALA A 37 -29.39 70.51 26.60
C ALA A 37 -28.45 70.42 25.37
N GLU A 38 -28.16 71.54 24.70
CA GLU A 38 -27.24 71.54 23.55
C GLU A 38 -25.78 71.27 23.97
N ASP A 39 -25.32 71.85 25.08
CA ASP A 39 -23.98 71.60 25.62
C ASP A 39 -23.81 70.16 26.11
N LEU A 40 -24.86 69.57 26.70
CA LEU A 40 -24.88 68.15 27.06
C LEU A 40 -24.71 67.25 25.83
N GLN A 41 -25.42 67.52 24.74
CA GLN A 41 -25.30 66.72 23.51
C GLN A 41 -23.89 66.79 22.92
N ARG A 42 -23.27 67.98 22.87
CA ARG A 42 -21.88 68.14 22.38
C ARG A 42 -20.87 67.40 23.25
N ASN A 43 -21.01 67.45 24.57
CA ASN A 43 -20.13 66.73 25.50
C ASN A 43 -20.31 65.21 25.45
N VAL A 44 -21.53 64.70 25.24
CA VAL A 44 -21.75 63.26 25.06
C VAL A 44 -21.07 62.77 23.78
N ILE A 45 -21.21 63.48 22.67
CA ILE A 45 -20.59 63.11 21.38
C ILE A 45 -19.05 63.08 21.50
N SER A 46 -18.43 64.14 22.04
CA SER A 46 -16.97 64.19 22.20
C SER A 46 -16.43 63.14 23.20
N SER A 47 -17.20 62.81 24.23
CA SER A 47 -16.90 61.73 25.18
C SER A 47 -16.95 60.34 24.51
N THR A 48 -17.96 60.07 23.67
CA THR A 48 -18.04 58.80 22.93
C THR A 48 -16.86 58.59 21.98
N ASP A 49 -16.47 59.64 21.24
CA ASP A 49 -15.35 59.55 20.29
C ASP A 49 -13.99 59.36 21.00
N SER A 50 -13.84 59.99 22.17
CA SER A 50 -12.68 59.81 23.06
C SER A 50 -12.60 58.38 23.61
N ALA A 51 -13.72 57.81 24.03
CA ALA A 51 -13.80 56.43 24.52
C ALA A 51 -13.44 55.41 23.43
N ILE A 52 -13.95 55.58 22.20
CA ILE A 52 -13.64 54.68 21.07
C ILE A 52 -12.15 54.74 20.72
N ARG A 53 -11.54 55.93 20.73
CA ARG A 53 -10.11 56.09 20.42
C ARG A 53 -9.22 55.47 21.52
N SER A 54 -9.60 55.62 22.79
CA SER A 54 -8.92 55.02 23.94
C SER A 54 -9.02 53.49 23.95
N ALA A 55 -10.19 52.92 23.63
CA ALA A 55 -10.37 51.48 23.53
C ALA A 55 -9.46 50.85 22.45
N ARG A 56 -9.28 51.54 21.31
CA ARG A 56 -8.40 51.08 20.21
C ARG A 56 -6.92 51.14 20.58
N SER A 57 -6.45 52.17 21.29
CA SER A 57 -5.03 52.27 21.68
C SER A 57 -4.64 51.23 22.74
N LEU A 58 -5.53 50.92 23.69
CA LEU A 58 -5.32 49.90 24.72
C LEU A 58 -5.14 48.50 24.09
N HIS A 59 -5.94 48.19 23.06
CA HIS A 59 -5.87 46.91 22.34
C HIS A 59 -4.59 46.73 21.50
N HIS A 60 -3.98 47.81 21.01
CA HIS A 60 -2.69 47.72 20.30
C HIS A 60 -1.52 47.53 21.26
N ASN A 61 -1.48 48.23 22.40
CA ASN A 61 -0.36 48.15 23.34
C ASN A 61 -0.22 46.73 23.96
N SER A 62 -1.34 46.13 24.35
CA SER A 62 -1.41 44.72 24.81
C SER A 62 -0.77 43.72 23.82
N SER A 63 -1.00 43.91 22.52
CA SER A 63 -0.56 42.96 21.49
C SER A 63 0.96 42.90 21.28
N ALA A 64 1.68 43.99 21.58
CA ALA A 64 3.14 44.05 21.44
C ALA A 64 3.84 43.19 22.51
N HIS A 65 3.37 43.25 23.75
CA HIS A 65 3.94 42.46 24.85
C HIS A 65 3.78 40.95 24.64
N PHE A 66 2.65 40.50 24.08
CA PHE A 66 2.43 39.08 23.78
C PHE A 66 3.38 38.56 22.68
N ARG A 67 3.66 39.37 21.65
CA ARG A 67 4.60 39.02 20.58
C ARG A 67 6.03 38.86 21.09
N ASN A 68 6.50 39.78 21.93
CA ASN A 68 7.84 39.69 22.53
C ASN A 68 8.03 38.42 23.38
N LEU A 69 6.99 38.00 24.13
CA LEU A 69 7.03 36.75 24.88
C LEU A 69 7.05 35.52 23.95
N GLN A 70 6.28 35.55 22.87
CA GLN A 70 6.25 34.47 21.86
C GLN A 70 7.62 34.30 21.18
N GLU A 71 8.31 35.41 20.87
CA GLU A 71 9.68 35.38 20.33
C GLU A 71 10.69 34.83 21.34
N PHE A 72 10.61 35.22 22.62
CA PHE A 72 11.46 34.65 23.67
C PHE A 72 11.25 33.13 23.82
N VAL A 73 9.99 32.66 23.84
CA VAL A 73 9.67 31.23 23.93
C VAL A 73 10.15 30.46 22.69
N ALA A 74 10.07 31.05 21.50
CA ALA A 74 10.63 30.45 20.28
C ALA A 74 12.16 30.34 20.36
N ASN A 75 12.84 31.39 20.84
CA ASN A 75 14.29 31.44 20.98
C ASN A 75 14.82 30.47 22.06
N ALA A 76 14.14 30.38 23.22
CA ALA A 76 14.49 29.42 24.26
C ALA A 76 14.36 27.96 23.77
N LYS A 77 13.32 27.66 22.97
CA LYS A 77 13.11 26.33 22.36
C LYS A 77 14.17 25.96 21.32
N SER A 78 14.70 26.91 20.54
CA SER A 78 15.77 26.62 19.58
C SER A 78 17.08 26.28 20.31
N HIS A 79 17.45 27.07 21.31
CA HIS A 79 18.68 26.87 22.09
C HIS A 79 18.69 25.53 22.81
N TYR A 80 17.58 25.13 23.43
CA TYR A 80 17.48 23.84 24.13
C TYR A 80 17.71 22.64 23.20
N LYS A 81 17.13 22.64 21.99
CA LYS A 81 17.35 21.58 20.99
C LYS A 81 18.82 21.45 20.59
N THR A 82 19.52 22.57 20.40
CA THR A 82 20.95 22.57 20.06
C THR A 82 21.82 21.94 21.17
N TYR A 83 21.46 22.14 22.44
CA TYR A 83 22.13 21.47 23.56
C TYR A 83 21.89 19.94 23.58
N GLU A 84 20.67 19.48 23.33
CA GLU A 84 20.37 18.04 23.29
C GLU A 84 21.11 17.34 22.14
N ASP A 85 21.06 17.89 20.92
CA ASP A 85 21.69 17.29 19.74
C ASP A 85 23.22 17.20 19.87
N THR A 86 23.87 18.22 20.43
CA THR A 86 25.33 18.20 20.66
C THR A 86 25.73 17.19 21.74
N PHE A 87 24.97 17.10 22.84
CA PHE A 87 25.21 16.13 23.90
C PHE A 87 25.03 14.68 23.43
N PHE A 88 23.95 14.37 22.72
CA PHE A 88 23.73 13.00 22.25
C PHE A 88 24.73 12.54 21.18
N ASN A 89 25.19 13.44 20.31
CA ASN A 89 26.17 13.09 19.27
C ASN A 89 27.57 12.87 19.85
N THR A 90 28.00 13.70 20.81
CA THR A 90 29.31 13.56 21.48
C THR A 90 29.44 12.26 22.28
N VAL A 91 28.38 11.77 22.93
CA VAL A 91 28.42 10.49 23.67
C VAL A 91 28.28 9.26 22.76
N LYS A 92 27.46 9.33 21.71
CA LYS A 92 27.19 8.17 20.82
C LYS A 92 28.36 7.80 19.90
N GLY A 93 29.22 8.77 19.54
CA GLY A 93 30.39 8.54 18.67
C GLY A 93 31.46 7.64 19.32
N PRO A 94 32.10 8.06 20.43
CA PRO A 94 33.16 7.30 21.10
C PRO A 94 32.71 5.91 21.57
N ARG A 95 31.45 5.77 22.02
CA ARG A 95 30.89 4.45 22.35
C ARG A 95 30.92 3.50 21.16
N ARG A 96 30.44 3.93 19.99
CA ARG A 96 30.49 3.10 18.76
C ARG A 96 31.93 2.81 18.31
N PHE A 97 32.83 3.77 18.46
CA PHE A 97 34.25 3.58 18.18
C PHE A 97 34.87 2.48 19.06
N LEU A 98 34.70 2.54 20.38
CA LEU A 98 35.21 1.53 21.31
C LEU A 98 34.63 0.14 21.04
N PHE A 99 33.31 0.02 20.87
CA PHE A 99 32.70 -1.29 20.56
C PHE A 99 33.23 -1.88 19.24
N ARG A 100 33.55 -1.04 18.23
CA ARG A 100 34.03 -1.52 16.93
C ARG A 100 35.53 -1.79 16.87
N HIS A 101 36.34 -1.11 17.70
CA HIS A 101 37.82 -1.22 17.66
C HIS A 101 38.45 -2.01 18.82
N THR A 102 37.81 -2.09 20.00
CA THR A 102 38.36 -2.83 21.15
C THR A 102 37.52 -4.05 21.51
N LEU A 103 36.26 -3.86 21.92
CA LEU A 103 35.44 -4.96 22.46
C LEU A 103 34.99 -5.96 21.40
N GLY A 104 34.70 -5.51 20.17
CA GLY A 104 34.35 -6.40 19.06
C GLY A 104 35.49 -7.34 18.64
N ARG A 105 36.74 -7.00 18.96
CA ARG A 105 37.95 -7.81 18.70
C ARG A 105 38.16 -8.90 19.76
N LEU A 106 37.53 -8.80 20.93
CA LEU A 106 37.62 -9.77 22.02
C LEU A 106 36.66 -10.98 21.85
N ARG A 107 36.42 -11.39 20.60
CA ARG A 107 35.88 -12.72 20.31
C ARG A 107 37.01 -13.72 20.52
N SER A 108 36.96 -14.52 21.58
CA SER A 108 38.00 -15.53 21.84
C SER A 108 38.22 -16.39 20.60
N GLU A 109 39.49 -16.68 20.32
CA GLU A 109 39.90 -17.44 19.13
C GLU A 109 39.26 -18.84 19.14
N GLU A 110 39.16 -19.43 20.34
CA GLU A 110 38.40 -20.66 20.61
C GLU A 110 36.93 -20.57 20.18
N ALA A 111 36.22 -19.47 20.49
CA ALA A 111 34.82 -19.32 20.09
C ALA A 111 34.66 -19.13 18.57
N GLN A 112 35.67 -18.57 17.90
CA GLN A 112 35.71 -18.50 16.43
C GLN A 112 35.99 -19.89 15.83
N PHE A 113 36.92 -20.65 16.40
CA PHE A 113 37.24 -22.02 15.98
C PHE A 113 36.06 -22.98 16.18
N VAL A 114 35.43 -22.99 17.36
CA VAL A 114 34.25 -23.82 17.65
C VAL A 114 33.07 -23.46 16.73
N LYS A 115 32.93 -22.18 16.34
CA LYS A 115 31.94 -21.78 15.33
C LYS A 115 32.31 -22.31 13.94
N ALA A 116 33.57 -22.17 13.53
CA ALA A 116 34.04 -22.69 12.24
C ALA A 116 33.88 -24.23 12.15
N GLU A 117 34.23 -24.96 13.20
CA GLU A 117 34.10 -26.42 13.28
C GLU A 117 32.63 -26.87 13.16
N LYS A 118 31.71 -26.18 13.84
CA LYS A 118 30.25 -26.42 13.70
C LYS A 118 29.78 -26.16 12.27
N ASN A 119 30.17 -25.04 11.67
CA ASN A 119 29.82 -24.71 10.29
C ASN A 119 30.36 -25.75 9.30
N VAL A 120 31.59 -26.26 9.49
CA VAL A 120 32.17 -27.32 8.65
C VAL A 120 31.40 -28.63 8.78
N LYS A 121 30.99 -29.01 10.00
CA LYS A 121 30.15 -30.20 10.24
C LYS A 121 28.78 -30.07 9.58
N GLU A 122 28.10 -28.93 9.74
CA GLU A 122 26.82 -28.63 9.08
C GLU A 122 26.95 -28.68 7.55
N LEU A 123 28.01 -28.06 7.00
CA LEU A 123 28.30 -28.09 5.56
C LEU A 123 28.57 -29.51 5.06
N SER A 124 29.28 -30.36 5.81
CA SER A 124 29.53 -31.75 5.41
C SER A 124 28.23 -32.56 5.31
N LEU A 125 27.32 -32.41 6.27
CA LEU A 125 26.00 -33.04 6.25
C LEU A 125 25.16 -32.53 5.07
N SER A 126 25.16 -31.22 4.82
CA SER A 126 24.46 -30.61 3.68
C SER A 126 24.98 -31.13 2.34
N VAL A 127 26.31 -31.22 2.19
CA VAL A 127 26.97 -31.75 0.98
C VAL A 127 26.62 -33.22 0.75
N ASP A 128 26.52 -34.04 1.79
CA ASP A 128 26.17 -35.46 1.65
C ASP A 128 24.68 -35.67 1.34
N VAL A 129 23.78 -34.85 1.89
CA VAL A 129 22.38 -34.80 1.44
C VAL A 129 22.30 -34.41 -0.04
N MET A 130 22.98 -33.33 -0.44
CA MET A 130 23.01 -32.85 -1.82
C MET A 130 23.58 -33.89 -2.81
N LYS A 131 24.62 -34.64 -2.44
CA LYS A 131 25.14 -35.77 -3.25
C LYS A 131 24.10 -36.87 -3.43
N ASN A 132 23.35 -37.20 -2.38
CA ASN A 132 22.34 -38.25 -2.43
C ASN A 132 21.09 -37.82 -3.23
N GLU A 133 20.70 -36.55 -3.12
CA GLU A 133 19.59 -35.98 -3.88
C GLU A 133 19.95 -35.80 -5.35
N SER A 134 21.14 -35.28 -5.67
CA SER A 134 21.62 -35.13 -7.06
C SER A 134 21.71 -36.47 -7.79
N ARG A 135 22.18 -37.55 -7.14
CA ARG A 135 22.13 -38.92 -7.71
C ARG A 135 20.70 -39.34 -8.06
N LYS A 136 19.77 -39.22 -7.11
CA LYS A 136 18.34 -39.55 -7.32
C LYS A 136 17.69 -38.70 -8.40
N LEU A 137 18.10 -37.44 -8.56
CA LEU A 137 17.60 -36.55 -9.62
C LEU A 137 18.17 -36.93 -10.99
N LEU A 138 19.47 -37.26 -11.07
CA LEU A 138 20.10 -37.74 -12.30
C LEU A 138 19.51 -39.09 -12.76
N GLU A 139 19.26 -40.02 -11.85
CA GLU A 139 18.59 -41.30 -12.15
C GLU A 139 17.18 -41.08 -12.73
N ARG A 140 16.37 -40.22 -12.09
CA ARG A 140 15.03 -39.87 -12.60
C ARG A 140 15.08 -39.15 -13.94
N ALA A 141 16.01 -38.21 -14.12
CA ALA A 141 16.18 -37.50 -15.38
C ALA A 141 16.59 -38.46 -16.51
N ALA A 142 17.52 -39.40 -16.26
CA ALA A 142 17.96 -40.39 -17.23
C ALA A 142 16.87 -41.42 -17.57
N LEU A 143 15.95 -41.73 -16.66
CA LEU A 143 14.77 -42.55 -16.95
C LEU A 143 13.75 -41.75 -17.79
N ALA A 144 13.40 -40.54 -17.36
CA ALA A 144 12.48 -39.67 -18.10
C ALA A 144 12.97 -39.37 -19.52
N GLU A 145 14.28 -39.17 -19.72
CA GLU A 145 14.87 -38.97 -21.05
C GLU A 145 14.70 -40.21 -21.95
N LYS A 146 14.85 -41.43 -21.41
CA LYS A 146 14.61 -42.67 -22.16
C LYS A 146 13.14 -42.82 -22.54
N ASP A 147 12.24 -42.56 -21.59
CA ASP A 147 10.80 -42.67 -21.80
C ASP A 147 10.30 -41.62 -22.80
N MET A 148 10.82 -40.40 -22.74
CA MET A 148 10.54 -39.34 -23.73
C MET A 148 11.05 -39.70 -25.12
N LYS A 149 12.28 -40.21 -25.25
CA LYS A 149 12.84 -40.67 -26.55
C LYS A 149 12.02 -41.81 -27.11
N TYR A 150 11.67 -42.80 -26.29
CA TYR A 150 10.82 -43.92 -26.68
C TYR A 150 9.44 -43.43 -27.16
N GLY A 151 8.75 -42.63 -26.34
CA GLY A 151 7.44 -42.04 -26.69
C GLY A 151 7.48 -41.21 -27.97
N HIS A 152 8.55 -40.44 -28.21
CA HIS A 152 8.76 -39.71 -29.46
C HIS A 152 8.87 -40.66 -30.67
N THR A 153 9.64 -41.75 -30.55
CA THR A 153 9.74 -42.74 -31.64
C THR A 153 8.43 -43.50 -31.90
N GLU A 154 7.64 -43.80 -30.87
CA GLU A 154 6.33 -44.45 -31.06
C GLU A 154 5.29 -43.48 -31.68
N LEU A 155 5.27 -42.20 -31.26
CA LEU A 155 4.45 -41.18 -31.91
C LEU A 155 4.81 -40.99 -33.38
N MET A 156 6.10 -40.99 -33.71
CA MET A 156 6.58 -40.90 -35.10
C MET A 156 6.18 -42.12 -35.93
N LYS A 157 6.28 -43.34 -35.39
CA LYS A 157 5.78 -44.57 -36.06
C LYS A 157 4.26 -44.53 -36.28
N ALA A 158 3.50 -44.15 -35.24
CA ALA A 158 2.04 -44.06 -35.31
C ALA A 158 1.60 -42.98 -36.31
N GLY A 159 2.27 -41.82 -36.31
CA GLY A 159 2.08 -40.75 -37.29
C GLY A 159 2.28 -41.26 -38.72
N ASN A 160 3.40 -41.93 -38.99
CA ASN A 160 3.68 -42.52 -40.31
C ASN A 160 2.59 -43.54 -40.74
N GLN A 161 2.13 -44.39 -39.83
CA GLN A 161 1.04 -45.33 -40.09
C GLN A 161 -0.28 -44.60 -40.43
N ILE A 162 -0.64 -43.56 -39.68
CA ILE A 162 -1.81 -42.71 -39.95
C ILE A 162 -1.67 -42.00 -41.30
N GLN A 163 -0.48 -41.51 -41.64
CA GLN A 163 -0.21 -40.84 -42.91
C GLN A 163 -0.32 -41.82 -44.10
N HIS A 164 0.18 -43.05 -43.97
CA HIS A 164 -0.02 -44.10 -44.96
C HIS A 164 -1.49 -44.49 -45.10
N LEU A 165 -2.23 -44.55 -44.00
CA LEU A 165 -3.68 -44.82 -43.99
C LEU A 165 -4.48 -43.67 -44.63
N ALA A 166 -4.15 -42.41 -44.36
CA ALA A 166 -4.77 -41.26 -45.01
C ALA A 166 -4.54 -41.29 -46.53
N LYS A 167 -3.31 -41.62 -46.96
CA LYS A 167 -2.95 -41.80 -48.38
C LYS A 167 -3.69 -42.98 -49.05
N SER A 168 -3.99 -44.07 -48.34
CA SER A 168 -4.76 -45.19 -48.90
C SER A 168 -6.26 -44.89 -48.92
N VAL A 169 -6.81 -44.30 -47.86
CA VAL A 169 -8.20 -43.82 -47.80
C VAL A 169 -8.47 -42.81 -48.92
N TYR A 170 -7.55 -41.89 -49.20
CA TYR A 170 -7.69 -40.95 -50.33
C TYR A 170 -7.82 -41.64 -51.69
N LYS A 171 -7.06 -42.73 -51.94
CA LYS A 171 -7.18 -43.50 -53.19
C LYS A 171 -8.52 -44.22 -53.30
N VAL A 172 -9.01 -44.79 -52.20
CA VAL A 172 -10.32 -45.45 -52.16
C VAL A 172 -11.47 -44.43 -52.25
N GLU A 173 -11.30 -43.23 -51.66
CA GLU A 173 -12.23 -42.10 -51.79
C GLU A 173 -12.38 -41.69 -53.26
N ALA A 174 -11.26 -41.54 -53.99
CA ALA A 174 -11.26 -41.24 -55.42
C ALA A 174 -11.98 -42.33 -56.24
N GLN A 175 -11.60 -43.60 -56.06
CA GLN A 175 -12.25 -44.73 -56.76
C GLN A 175 -13.76 -44.84 -56.46
N ALA A 176 -14.18 -44.54 -55.23
CA ALA A 176 -15.60 -44.52 -54.86
C ALA A 176 -16.35 -43.32 -55.46
N ALA A 177 -15.68 -42.18 -55.64
CA ALA A 177 -16.25 -41.03 -56.36
C ALA A 177 -16.43 -41.36 -57.85
N ASP A 178 -15.38 -41.86 -58.50
CA ASP A 178 -15.40 -42.29 -59.90
C ASP A 178 -16.51 -43.34 -60.15
N LEU A 179 -16.72 -44.27 -59.22
CA LEU A 179 -17.80 -45.26 -59.29
C LEU A 179 -19.20 -44.64 -59.13
N VAL A 180 -19.39 -43.66 -58.26
CA VAL A 180 -20.68 -42.95 -58.09
C VAL A 180 -21.03 -42.13 -59.34
N ASP A 181 -20.02 -41.60 -60.02
CA ASP A 181 -20.18 -40.88 -61.28
C ASP A 181 -20.40 -41.85 -62.46
N GLY A 182 -19.72 -42.99 -62.55
CA GLY A 182 -20.06 -44.04 -63.53
C GLY A 182 -21.47 -44.63 -63.35
N LEU A 183 -21.92 -44.81 -62.10
CA LEU A 183 -23.29 -45.19 -61.77
C LEU A 183 -24.33 -44.07 -62.02
N ARG A 184 -23.90 -42.87 -62.43
CA ARG A 184 -24.80 -41.80 -62.90
C ARG A 184 -25.31 -42.05 -64.31
N GLU A 185 -24.49 -42.67 -65.14
CA GLU A 185 -24.70 -42.82 -66.58
C GLU A 185 -25.53 -44.06 -66.91
N THR A 186 -25.62 -45.02 -65.98
CA THR A 186 -26.35 -46.29 -66.16
C THR A 186 -27.78 -46.20 -65.61
N PRO A 187 -28.83 -46.15 -66.45
CA PRO A 187 -30.22 -46.14 -65.99
C PRO A 187 -30.64 -47.54 -65.54
N GLY A 188 -30.87 -47.72 -64.23
CA GLY A 188 -31.37 -48.99 -63.69
C GLY A 188 -31.72 -48.95 -62.20
N ARG A 189 -32.70 -49.77 -61.78
CA ARG A 189 -33.14 -49.81 -60.36
C ARG A 189 -32.06 -50.32 -59.42
N GLU A 190 -31.17 -51.19 -59.89
CA GLU A 190 -30.03 -51.71 -59.12
C GLU A 190 -28.89 -50.68 -59.06
N ALA A 191 -28.57 -50.04 -60.19
CA ALA A 191 -27.61 -48.93 -60.23
C ALA A 191 -28.00 -47.80 -59.25
N LEU A 192 -29.28 -47.46 -59.15
CA LEU A 192 -29.79 -46.48 -58.17
C LEU A 192 -29.58 -46.90 -56.71
N LYS A 193 -29.71 -48.20 -56.38
CA LYS A 193 -29.44 -48.71 -55.01
C LYS A 193 -27.95 -48.66 -54.71
N LEU A 194 -27.12 -49.24 -55.58
CA LEU A 194 -25.66 -49.24 -55.46
C LEU A 194 -25.12 -47.81 -55.33
N ARG A 195 -25.69 -46.87 -56.08
CA ARG A 195 -25.33 -45.45 -56.01
C ARG A 195 -25.58 -44.84 -54.64
N ALA A 196 -26.71 -45.16 -53.98
CA ALA A 196 -27.00 -44.69 -52.64
C ALA A 196 -26.03 -45.30 -51.60
N GLU A 197 -25.71 -46.59 -51.76
CA GLU A 197 -24.75 -47.31 -50.90
C GLU A 197 -23.32 -46.76 -51.06
N VAL A 198 -22.80 -46.63 -52.29
CA VAL A 198 -21.45 -46.10 -52.54
C VAL A 198 -21.36 -44.62 -52.18
N ALA A 199 -22.41 -43.80 -52.40
CA ALA A 199 -22.45 -42.41 -51.93
C ALA A 199 -22.41 -42.33 -50.39
N SER A 200 -23.07 -43.25 -49.69
CA SER A 200 -22.97 -43.37 -48.23
C SER A 200 -21.54 -43.70 -47.80
N VAL A 201 -20.90 -44.71 -48.43
CA VAL A 201 -19.50 -45.09 -48.16
C VAL A 201 -18.55 -43.92 -48.44
N LEU A 202 -18.69 -43.23 -49.57
CA LEU A 202 -17.90 -42.04 -49.93
C LEU A 202 -18.02 -40.94 -48.87
N SER A 203 -19.21 -40.72 -48.31
CA SER A 203 -19.41 -39.75 -47.23
C SER A 203 -18.71 -40.15 -45.93
N HIS A 204 -18.58 -41.45 -45.65
CA HIS A 204 -17.83 -41.97 -44.50
C HIS A 204 -16.32 -41.84 -44.72
N LEU A 205 -15.81 -42.21 -45.90
CA LEU A 205 -14.40 -42.08 -46.26
C LEU A 205 -13.93 -40.61 -46.18
N LYS A 206 -14.72 -39.67 -46.67
CA LYS A 206 -14.46 -38.22 -46.55
C LYS A 206 -14.34 -37.76 -45.09
N LYS A 207 -15.25 -38.20 -44.23
CA LYS A 207 -15.19 -37.91 -42.78
C LYS A 207 -13.97 -38.53 -42.12
N GLN A 208 -13.67 -39.79 -42.44
CA GLN A 208 -12.50 -40.50 -41.92
C GLN A 208 -11.19 -39.85 -42.34
N ARG A 209 -11.04 -39.44 -43.61
CA ARG A 209 -9.86 -38.73 -44.10
C ARG A 209 -9.61 -37.44 -43.33
N VAL A 210 -10.62 -36.57 -43.21
CA VAL A 210 -10.52 -35.32 -42.45
C VAL A 210 -10.15 -35.57 -40.98
N GLU A 211 -10.64 -36.67 -40.39
CA GLU A 211 -10.28 -37.07 -39.03
C GLU A 211 -8.84 -37.62 -38.92
N LEU A 212 -8.34 -38.35 -39.91
CA LEU A 212 -6.94 -38.79 -39.96
C LEU A 212 -6.00 -37.60 -40.16
N ASP A 213 -6.33 -36.67 -41.06
CA ASP A 213 -5.55 -35.46 -41.32
C ASP A 213 -5.44 -34.57 -40.05
N LYS A 214 -6.53 -34.44 -39.27
CA LYS A 214 -6.49 -33.78 -37.94
C LYS A 214 -5.53 -34.46 -36.96
N ARG A 215 -5.48 -35.79 -36.94
CA ARG A 215 -4.57 -36.55 -36.06
C ARG A 215 -3.11 -36.37 -36.47
N ILE A 216 -2.84 -36.30 -37.78
CA ILE A 216 -1.50 -35.96 -38.29
C ILE A 216 -1.11 -34.55 -37.84
N MET A 217 -2.01 -33.56 -37.96
CA MET A 217 -1.77 -32.21 -37.43
C MET A 217 -1.49 -32.22 -35.92
N GLN A 218 -2.31 -32.92 -35.12
CA GLN A 218 -2.09 -33.02 -33.67
C GLN A 218 -0.72 -33.62 -33.30
N ILE A 219 -0.22 -34.60 -34.06
CA ILE A 219 1.11 -35.18 -33.84
C ILE A 219 2.21 -34.18 -34.28
N SER A 220 2.01 -33.44 -35.38
CA SER A 220 2.95 -32.40 -35.82
C SER A 220 3.00 -31.18 -34.89
N ASP A 221 1.87 -30.80 -34.27
CA ASP A 221 1.79 -29.70 -33.29
C ASP A 221 2.61 -30.01 -32.02
N LEU A 222 2.81 -31.30 -31.71
CA LEU A 222 3.71 -31.78 -30.64
C LEU A 222 5.20 -31.77 -31.05
N GLY A 223 5.55 -31.23 -32.23
CA GLY A 223 6.92 -31.15 -32.74
C GLY A 223 7.48 -32.47 -33.28
N VAL A 224 6.62 -33.47 -33.54
CA VAL A 224 7.03 -34.75 -34.14
C VAL A 224 6.90 -34.64 -35.67
N PRO A 225 7.95 -34.92 -36.47
CA PRO A 225 7.84 -34.94 -37.93
C PRO A 225 7.06 -36.19 -38.40
N VAL A 226 6.08 -35.98 -39.28
CA VAL A 226 5.19 -37.01 -39.85
C VAL A 226 4.99 -36.81 -41.35
#